data_AF-A0A7S1Q7A5-F1
#
_entry.id   AF-A0A7S1Q7A5-F1
#
_cell.length_a   1.000
_cell.length_b   1.000
_cell.length_c   1.000
_cell.angle_alpha   90.00
_cell.angle_beta   90.00
_cell.angle_gamma   90.00
#
_symmetry.space_group_name_H-M   'P 1'
#
loop_
_entity.id
_entity.type
_entity.pdbx_description
1 polymer ?
#
loop_
_entity_poly.entity_id
_entity_poly.type
_entity_poly.pdbx_seq_one_letter_code
_entity_poly.pdbx_strand_id
1 'polypeptide(L)'
;AQGDSSASYHHQLCRPLDSTALRGNPEEMDKYRRVEKPKETPVKDDDEIRVTAMGSVSAYVSRAATVFKELEKPQVVIKATGNALTKAVTLAEVIKRRFKDLHQITSLGTTEIVDEYEPLEEGLDKVVDTRNVSVIEIKLSKEALDTSDKGYQAPIDASLVKEVDAEELTKPRGRGRGKGRGKGAGKGKGKGKDKGKGKGKG
;
A
#
# COMPACT_ATOMS: atom_id res chain seq x y z
N ALA A 1 -72.70 11.73 -24.51
CA ALA A 1 -72.07 11.18 -23.29
C ALA A 1 -70.75 10.56 -23.74
N GLN A 2 -69.66 11.33 -23.64
CA GLN A 2 -68.74 11.37 -22.49
C GLN A 2 -67.92 10.08 -22.38
N GLY A 3 -66.60 10.21 -22.48
CA GLY A 3 -65.65 9.14 -22.24
C GLY A 3 -64.24 9.45 -22.70
N ASP A 4 -63.68 10.60 -22.31
CA ASP A 4 -62.24 10.87 -22.33
C ASP A 4 -61.51 9.85 -21.45
N SER A 5 -60.41 9.29 -21.93
CA SER A 5 -59.40 8.65 -21.08
C SER A 5 -58.02 8.86 -21.69
N SER A 6 -57.53 10.10 -21.56
CA SER A 6 -56.14 10.44 -21.77
C SER A 6 -55.33 9.96 -20.57
N ALA A 7 -54.57 8.88 -20.73
CA ALA A 7 -53.59 8.44 -19.75
C ALA A 7 -52.44 9.45 -19.67
N SER A 8 -52.49 10.35 -18.70
CA SER A 8 -51.38 11.24 -18.36
C SER A 8 -50.28 10.43 -17.66
N TYR A 9 -49.25 10.06 -18.42
CA TYR A 9 -47.98 9.60 -17.87
C TYR A 9 -47.34 10.76 -17.08
N HIS A 10 -47.52 10.76 -15.76
CA HIS A 10 -46.66 11.55 -14.88
C HIS A 10 -45.28 10.88 -14.87
N HIS A 11 -44.39 11.36 -15.73
CA HIS A 11 -42.97 11.07 -15.62
C HIS A 11 -42.45 11.79 -14.38
N GLN A 12 -42.59 11.11 -13.24
CA GLN A 12 -42.02 11.56 -11.98
C GLN A 12 -40.51 11.40 -12.13
N LEU A 13 -39.89 12.50 -12.56
CA LEU A 13 -38.44 12.66 -12.58
C LEU A 13 -37.94 12.35 -11.18
N CYS A 14 -37.40 11.14 -11.01
CA CYS A 14 -36.59 10.79 -9.87
C CYS A 14 -35.40 11.74 -9.91
N ARG A 15 -35.49 12.84 -9.14
CA ARG A 15 -34.34 13.72 -8.95
C ARG A 15 -33.23 12.85 -8.36
N PRO A 16 -32.04 12.82 -8.96
CA PRO A 16 -30.91 12.19 -8.29
C PRO A 16 -30.79 12.88 -6.93
N LEU A 17 -30.81 12.10 -5.85
CA LEU A 17 -30.42 12.59 -4.55
C LEU A 17 -28.99 13.09 -4.73
N ASP A 18 -28.82 14.41 -4.71
CA ASP A 18 -27.54 15.08 -4.75
C ASP A 18 -26.65 14.48 -3.65
N SER A 19 -25.74 13.59 -4.02
CA SER A 19 -24.78 12.95 -3.12
C SER A 19 -23.75 13.94 -2.55
N THR A 20 -23.91 15.23 -2.87
CA THR A 20 -23.12 16.35 -2.40
C THR A 20 -23.67 16.96 -1.11
N ALA A 21 -24.91 16.66 -0.71
CA ALA A 21 -25.57 17.31 0.43
C ALA A 21 -25.12 16.85 1.83
N LEU A 22 -24.28 15.82 1.95
CA LEU A 22 -23.77 15.32 3.25
C LEU A 22 -22.32 15.71 3.55
N ARG A 23 -21.64 16.44 2.64
CA ARG A 23 -20.35 17.05 2.98
C ARG A 23 -20.63 18.35 3.72
N GLY A 24 -20.62 18.30 5.05
CA GLY A 24 -20.61 19.50 5.89
C GLY A 24 -19.57 20.50 5.38
N ASN A 25 -19.90 21.78 5.44
CA ASN A 25 -18.99 22.84 4.99
C ASN A 25 -17.64 22.67 5.72
N PRO A 26 -16.47 22.70 5.04
CA PRO A 26 -15.18 22.52 5.71
C PRO A 26 -14.96 23.41 6.94
N GLU A 27 -15.55 24.62 6.96
CA GLU A 27 -15.51 25.55 8.10
C GLU A 27 -16.39 25.11 9.30
N GLU A 28 -17.43 24.29 9.08
CA GLU A 28 -18.28 23.73 10.13
C GLU A 28 -17.67 22.48 10.76
N MET A 29 -16.84 21.75 10.01
CA MET A 29 -16.20 20.52 10.48
C MET A 29 -15.16 20.74 11.59
N ASP A 30 -14.70 21.98 11.81
CA ASP A 30 -13.85 22.35 12.95
C ASP A 30 -14.55 22.16 14.31
N LYS A 31 -15.89 22.10 14.29
CA LYS A 31 -16.74 21.86 15.48
C LYS A 31 -17.02 20.38 15.73
N TYR A 32 -16.44 19.49 14.94
CA TYR A 32 -16.72 18.07 14.97
C TYR A 32 -15.45 17.26 15.23
N ARG A 33 -15.56 16.22 16.05
CA ARG A 33 -14.50 15.23 16.26
C ARG A 33 -14.92 13.90 15.65
N ARG A 34 -14.06 13.34 14.79
CA ARG A 34 -14.26 11.98 14.27
C ARG A 34 -14.24 10.97 15.43
N VAL A 35 -15.27 10.16 15.50
CA VAL A 35 -15.39 9.05 16.43
C VAL A 35 -14.52 7.90 15.91
N GLU A 36 -13.52 7.50 16.68
CA GLU A 36 -12.75 6.30 16.37
C GLU A 36 -13.56 5.07 16.76
N LYS A 37 -14.26 4.47 15.80
CA LYS A 37 -14.82 3.14 15.99
C LYS A 37 -13.69 2.13 16.19
N PRO A 38 -13.80 1.21 17.18
CA PRO A 38 -12.88 0.09 17.30
C PRO A 38 -12.86 -0.63 15.95
N LYS A 39 -11.70 -0.66 15.29
CA LYS A 39 -11.56 -1.44 14.07
C LYS A 39 -11.71 -2.89 14.48
N GLU A 40 -12.79 -3.54 14.06
CA GLU A 40 -12.84 -4.99 14.05
C GLU A 40 -11.60 -5.44 13.30
N THR A 41 -10.67 -6.10 14.00
CA THR A 41 -9.52 -6.72 13.36
C THR A 41 -10.03 -8.04 12.81
N PRO A 42 -10.38 -8.15 11.51
CA PRO A 42 -10.68 -9.46 10.95
C PRO A 42 -9.49 -10.36 11.22
N VAL A 43 -9.77 -11.61 11.59
CA VAL A 43 -8.76 -12.67 11.69
C VAL A 43 -7.99 -12.65 10.38
N LYS A 44 -6.68 -12.42 10.45
CA LYS A 44 -5.83 -12.42 9.27
C LYS A 44 -5.50 -13.87 8.97
N ASP A 45 -5.91 -14.32 7.79
CA ASP A 45 -5.47 -15.62 7.30
C ASP A 45 -3.95 -15.62 7.10
N ASP A 46 -3.34 -16.78 7.29
CA ASP A 46 -1.89 -16.94 7.23
C ASP A 46 -1.29 -16.65 5.84
N ASP A 47 -2.11 -16.69 4.79
CA ASP A 47 -1.77 -16.36 3.40
C ASP A 47 -2.17 -14.93 3.00
N GLU A 48 -2.78 -14.14 3.88
CA GLU A 48 -3.24 -12.79 3.57
C GLU A 48 -2.22 -11.70 3.95
N ILE A 49 -1.95 -10.79 3.01
CA ILE A 49 -1.14 -9.59 3.21
C ILE A 49 -1.99 -8.34 2.95
N ARG A 50 -2.30 -7.61 4.03
CA ARG A 50 -2.94 -6.29 3.94
C ARG A 50 -1.92 -5.18 3.77
N VAL A 51 -1.94 -4.52 2.62
CA VAL A 51 -1.06 -3.40 2.30
C VAL A 51 -1.64 -2.11 2.85
N THR A 52 -0.83 -1.36 3.59
CA THR A 52 -1.20 -0.04 4.13
C THR A 52 -0.40 1.06 3.46
N ALA A 53 -0.92 2.29 3.50
CA ALA A 53 -0.24 3.46 2.92
C ALA A 53 1.12 3.75 3.59
N MET A 54 1.29 3.43 4.88
CA MET A 54 2.55 3.65 5.60
C MET A 54 3.52 2.45 5.53
N GLY A 55 3.03 1.25 5.24
CA GLY A 55 3.86 0.06 5.18
C GLY A 55 4.91 0.09 4.07
N SER A 56 6.05 -0.55 4.33
CA SER A 56 7.13 -0.67 3.35
C SER A 56 6.92 -1.89 2.45
N VAL A 57 7.17 -1.73 1.15
CA VAL A 57 7.08 -2.83 0.17
C VAL A 57 8.01 -3.97 0.56
N SER A 58 9.23 -3.66 1.03
CA SER A 58 10.20 -4.69 1.44
C SER A 58 9.68 -5.57 2.57
N ALA A 59 9.02 -5.00 3.59
CA ALA A 59 8.47 -5.79 4.69
C ALA A 59 7.39 -6.77 4.20
N TYR A 60 6.53 -6.34 3.27
CA TYR A 60 5.52 -7.20 2.68
C TYR A 60 6.10 -8.30 1.80
N VAL A 61 7.18 -8.01 1.07
CA VAL A 61 7.92 -9.04 0.31
C VAL A 61 8.51 -10.10 1.25
N SER A 62 9.10 -9.68 2.37
CA SER A 62 9.61 -10.62 3.38
C SER A 62 8.48 -11.48 3.95
N ARG A 63 7.31 -10.90 4.24
CA ARG A 63 6.14 -11.66 4.68
C ARG A 63 5.69 -12.68 3.63
N ALA A 64 5.61 -12.30 2.36
CA ALA A 64 5.27 -13.22 1.27
C ALA A 64 6.28 -14.37 1.14
N ALA A 65 7.57 -14.10 1.37
CA ALA A 65 8.58 -15.15 1.40
C ALA A 65 8.35 -16.15 2.54
N THR A 66 8.01 -15.67 3.74
CA THR A 66 7.61 -16.53 4.86
C THR A 66 6.36 -17.36 4.52
N VAL A 67 5.34 -16.79 3.85
CA VAL A 67 4.14 -17.54 3.41
C VAL A 67 4.52 -18.72 2.50
N PHE A 68 5.34 -18.47 1.47
CA PHE A 68 5.68 -19.50 0.48
C PHE A 68 6.75 -20.50 0.92
N LYS A 69 7.64 -20.12 1.85
CA LYS A 69 8.79 -20.96 2.27
C LYS A 69 8.62 -21.59 3.64
N GLU A 70 8.14 -20.85 4.64
CA GLU A 70 8.05 -21.34 6.02
C GLU A 70 6.68 -21.95 6.30
N LEU A 71 5.61 -21.30 5.82
CA LEU A 71 4.24 -21.79 5.98
C LEU A 71 3.80 -22.72 4.85
N GLU A 72 4.64 -22.86 3.82
CA GLU A 72 4.45 -23.71 2.64
C GLU A 72 3.06 -23.57 1.98
N LYS A 73 2.46 -22.38 2.05
CA LYS A 73 1.16 -22.15 1.43
C LYS A 73 1.31 -22.10 -0.10
N PRO A 74 0.34 -22.64 -0.86
CA PRO A 74 0.39 -22.62 -2.33
C PRO A 74 0.13 -21.23 -2.91
N GLN A 75 -0.45 -20.31 -2.12
CA GLN A 75 -0.89 -19.00 -2.55
C GLN A 75 -0.61 -17.91 -1.51
N VAL A 76 -0.66 -16.66 -1.96
CA VAL A 76 -0.71 -15.46 -1.13
C VAL A 76 -1.76 -14.50 -1.69
N VAL A 77 -2.53 -13.87 -0.81
CA VAL A 77 -3.59 -12.92 -1.18
C VAL A 77 -3.20 -11.53 -0.71
N ILE A 78 -3.01 -10.61 -1.64
CA ILE A 78 -2.66 -9.21 -1.37
C ILE A 78 -3.93 -8.37 -1.42
N LYS A 79 -4.30 -7.76 -0.30
CA LYS A 79 -5.46 -6.86 -0.20
C LYS A 79 -5.01 -5.43 0.07
N ALA A 80 -5.58 -4.47 -0.65
CA ALA A 80 -5.29 -3.05 -0.44
C ALA A 80 -6.49 -2.17 -0.74
N THR A 81 -6.52 -1.00 -0.11
CA THR A 81 -7.63 -0.05 -0.18
C THR A 81 -7.11 1.37 -0.33
N GLY A 82 -7.80 2.19 -1.12
CA GLY A 82 -7.46 3.60 -1.37
C GLY A 82 -6.00 3.84 -1.77
N ASN A 83 -5.29 4.69 -1.03
CA ASN A 83 -3.92 5.11 -1.35
C ASN A 83 -2.88 3.97 -1.34
N ALA A 84 -3.24 2.78 -0.85
CA ALA A 84 -2.36 1.61 -0.86
C ALA A 84 -2.38 0.83 -2.19
N LEU A 85 -3.31 1.12 -3.12
CA LEU A 85 -3.49 0.38 -4.38
C LEU A 85 -2.19 0.31 -5.20
N THR A 86 -1.52 1.46 -5.43
CA THR A 86 -0.26 1.51 -6.19
C THR A 86 0.84 0.66 -5.57
N LYS A 87 0.90 0.60 -4.24
CA LYS A 87 1.86 -0.25 -3.53
C LYS A 87 1.53 -1.73 -3.67
N ALA A 88 0.26 -2.11 -3.69
CA ALA A 88 -0.16 -3.49 -3.86
C ALA A 88 0.26 -4.05 -5.22
N VAL A 89 0.06 -3.28 -6.29
CA VAL A 89 0.51 -3.65 -7.63
C VAL A 89 2.04 -3.78 -7.67
N THR A 90 2.76 -2.79 -7.11
CA THR A 90 4.23 -2.83 -7.02
C THR A 90 4.71 -4.06 -6.24
N LEU A 91 4.05 -4.40 -5.13
CA LEU A 91 4.36 -5.57 -4.32
C LEU A 91 4.17 -6.86 -5.12
N ALA A 92 3.04 -7.04 -5.79
CA ALA A 92 2.77 -8.21 -6.63
C ALA A 92 3.84 -8.36 -7.71
N GLU A 93 4.21 -7.27 -8.36
CA GLU A 93 5.27 -7.22 -9.37
C GLU A 93 6.65 -7.61 -8.84
N VAL A 94 6.99 -7.22 -7.61
CA VAL A 94 8.24 -7.63 -6.97
C VAL A 94 8.22 -9.11 -6.58
N ILE A 95 7.08 -9.63 -6.12
CA ILE A 95 6.92 -11.03 -5.73
C ILE A 95 7.06 -11.94 -6.96
N LYS A 96 6.37 -11.62 -8.07
CA LYS A 96 6.48 -12.39 -9.34
C LYS A 96 7.92 -12.48 -9.86
N ARG A 97 8.75 -11.45 -9.64
CA ARG A 97 10.17 -11.46 -10.02
C ARG A 97 11.09 -12.28 -9.11
N ARG A 98 10.60 -12.71 -7.94
CA ARG A 98 11.38 -13.46 -6.94
C ARG A 98 10.98 -14.93 -6.85
N PHE A 99 9.74 -15.27 -7.22
CA PHE A 99 9.21 -16.64 -7.21
C PHE A 99 8.76 -16.99 -8.62
N LYS A 100 9.21 -18.14 -9.12
CA LYS A 100 8.82 -18.64 -10.45
C LYS A 100 7.39 -19.18 -10.42
N ASP A 101 6.80 -19.23 -11.60
CA ASP A 101 5.55 -19.93 -11.88
C ASP A 101 4.36 -19.48 -11.01
N LEU A 102 4.19 -18.16 -10.87
CA LEU A 102 3.05 -17.59 -10.15
C LEU A 102 1.93 -17.19 -11.10
N HIS A 103 0.81 -17.91 -11.02
CA HIS A 103 -0.46 -17.50 -11.58
C HIS A 103 -1.05 -16.35 -10.78
N GLN A 104 -1.66 -15.39 -11.48
CA GLN A 104 -2.27 -14.23 -10.85
C GLN A 104 -3.76 -14.14 -11.20
N ILE A 105 -4.59 -13.81 -10.22
CA ILE A 105 -5.94 -13.27 -10.44
C ILE A 105 -6.04 -11.93 -9.72
N THR A 106 -6.52 -10.91 -10.42
CA THR A 106 -6.75 -9.58 -9.85
C THR A 106 -8.23 -9.23 -9.87
N SER A 107 -8.80 -8.99 -8.70
CA SER A 107 -10.16 -8.51 -8.51
C SER A 107 -10.14 -7.06 -8.04
N LEU A 108 -11.06 -6.26 -8.59
CA LEU A 108 -11.27 -4.86 -8.21
C LEU A 108 -12.67 -4.72 -7.64
N GLY A 109 -12.80 -3.90 -6.60
CA GLY A 109 -14.06 -3.63 -5.95
C GLY A 109 -14.11 -2.23 -5.36
N THR A 110 -15.25 -1.93 -4.76
CA THR A 110 -15.46 -0.72 -3.96
C THR A 110 -16.03 -1.15 -2.63
N THR A 111 -15.57 -0.53 -1.54
CA THR A 111 -16.10 -0.73 -0.20
C THR A 111 -16.54 0.61 0.39
N GLU A 112 -17.63 0.59 1.15
CA GLU A 112 -18.13 1.76 1.86
C GLU A 112 -17.41 1.89 3.20
N ILE A 113 -16.90 3.09 3.48
CA ILE A 113 -16.34 3.47 4.77
C ILE A 113 -17.26 4.52 5.37
N VAL A 114 -17.83 4.20 6.54
CA VAL A 114 -18.73 5.08 7.29
C VAL A 114 -17.96 5.72 8.43
N ASP A 115 -17.76 7.03 8.34
CA ASP A 115 -17.09 7.86 9.34
C ASP A 115 -18.14 8.63 10.15
N GLU A 116 -18.14 8.46 11.47
CA GLU A 116 -19.05 9.17 12.38
C GLU A 116 -18.32 10.32 13.06
N TYR A 117 -19.02 11.43 13.24
CA TYR A 117 -18.51 12.68 13.80
C TYR A 117 -19.43 13.16 14.92
N GLU A 118 -18.84 13.41 16.09
CA GLU A 118 -19.53 13.95 17.25
C GLU A 118 -19.27 15.46 17.39
N PRO A 119 -20.30 16.26 17.69
CA PRO A 119 -20.16 17.69 17.88
C PRO A 119 -19.42 18.03 19.17
N LEU A 120 -18.66 19.13 19.13
CA LEU A 120 -17.94 19.70 20.27
C LEU A 120 -18.72 20.81 20.98
N GLU A 121 -19.77 21.34 20.34
CA GLU A 121 -20.64 22.41 20.86
C GLU A 121 -22.05 21.86 21.16
N GLU A 122 -22.66 22.35 22.23
CA GLU A 122 -24.04 22.01 22.58
C GLU A 122 -25.01 22.60 21.53
N GLY A 123 -25.94 21.78 21.03
CA GLY A 123 -26.94 22.18 20.03
C GLY A 123 -26.66 21.76 18.58
N LEU A 124 -25.57 21.01 18.32
CA LEU A 124 -25.28 20.41 17.03
C LEU A 124 -25.62 18.91 17.01
N ASP A 125 -25.98 18.38 15.83
CA ASP A 125 -26.29 16.97 15.62
C ASP A 125 -25.06 16.16 15.19
N LYS A 126 -25.04 14.85 15.49
CA LYS A 126 -24.01 13.93 14.99
C LYS A 126 -24.06 13.85 13.47
N VAL A 127 -22.87 13.83 12.85
CA VAL A 127 -22.74 13.74 11.39
C VAL A 127 -22.18 12.38 10.99
N VAL A 128 -22.73 11.78 9.95
CA VAL A 128 -22.24 10.52 9.37
C VAL A 128 -21.84 10.79 7.92
N ASP A 129 -20.56 10.57 7.61
CA ASP A 129 -20.01 10.67 6.27
C ASP A 129 -19.74 9.25 5.72
N THR A 130 -20.40 8.90 4.63
CA THR A 130 -20.19 7.62 3.95
C THR A 130 -19.42 7.88 2.66
N ARG A 131 -18.23 7.28 2.55
CA ARG A 131 -17.42 7.37 1.35
C ARG A 131 -17.12 6.01 0.74
N ASN A 132 -17.14 5.98 -0.58
CA ASN A 132 -16.72 4.83 -1.36
C ASN A 132 -15.21 4.82 -1.53
N VAL A 133 -14.56 3.69 -1.22
CA VAL A 133 -13.13 3.51 -1.41
C VAL A 133 -12.85 2.29 -2.27
N SER A 134 -12.01 2.48 -3.29
CA SER A 134 -11.59 1.38 -4.16
C SER A 134 -10.75 0.36 -3.41
N VAL A 135 -10.99 -0.91 -3.72
CA VAL A 135 -10.28 -2.07 -3.17
C VAL A 135 -9.70 -2.88 -4.31
N ILE A 136 -8.50 -3.41 -4.10
CA ILE A 136 -7.87 -4.38 -4.98
C ILE A 136 -7.52 -5.63 -4.17
N GLU A 137 -7.77 -6.79 -4.78
CA GLU A 137 -7.35 -8.09 -4.31
C GLU A 137 -6.54 -8.78 -5.40
N ILE A 138 -5.29 -9.11 -5.09
CA ILE A 138 -4.38 -9.82 -6.01
C ILE A 138 -4.03 -11.16 -5.37
N LYS A 139 -4.52 -12.23 -5.99
CA LYS A 139 -4.16 -13.60 -5.64
C LYS A 139 -2.95 -14.02 -6.47
N LEU A 140 -1.88 -14.47 -5.82
CA LEU A 140 -0.72 -15.08 -6.47
C LEU A 140 -0.60 -16.53 -6.01
N SER A 141 -0.59 -17.48 -6.94
CA SER A 141 -0.64 -18.91 -6.66
C SER A 141 0.40 -19.67 -7.49
N LYS A 142 1.05 -20.67 -6.89
CA LYS A 142 1.87 -21.65 -7.63
C LYS A 142 1.02 -22.69 -8.36
N GLU A 143 -0.20 -22.91 -7.88
CA GLU A 143 -1.15 -23.80 -8.52
C GLU A 143 -1.92 -23.06 -9.62
N ALA A 144 -2.33 -23.80 -10.64
CA ALA A 144 -3.13 -23.28 -11.73
C ALA A 144 -4.42 -22.64 -11.21
N LEU A 145 -4.66 -21.40 -11.61
CA LEU A 145 -5.91 -20.68 -11.35
C LEU A 145 -6.84 -20.76 -12.56
N ASP A 146 -8.10 -20.35 -12.38
CA ASP A 146 -9.09 -20.29 -13.46
C ASP A 146 -8.65 -19.31 -14.55
N THR A 147 -8.29 -19.86 -15.71
CA THR A 147 -7.84 -19.11 -16.90
C THR A 147 -8.98 -18.36 -17.59
N SER A 148 -10.24 -18.68 -17.29
CA SER A 148 -11.42 -18.01 -17.84
C SER A 148 -11.79 -16.73 -17.06
N ASP A 149 -11.18 -16.51 -15.88
CA ASP A 149 -11.39 -15.32 -15.09
C ASP A 149 -10.82 -14.08 -15.80
N LYS A 150 -11.59 -12.98 -15.79
CA LYS A 150 -11.20 -11.71 -16.46
C LYS A 150 -9.95 -11.08 -15.85
N GLY A 151 -9.69 -11.35 -14.58
CA GLY A 151 -8.53 -10.89 -13.83
C GLY A 151 -7.32 -11.82 -13.93
N TYR A 152 -7.42 -12.93 -14.67
CA TYR A 152 -6.34 -13.90 -14.78
C TYR A 152 -5.15 -13.35 -15.57
N GLN A 153 -3.94 -13.66 -15.08
CA GLN A 153 -2.69 -13.44 -15.78
C GLN A 153 -1.77 -14.66 -15.60
N ALA A 154 -1.20 -15.12 -16.72
CA ALA A 154 -0.28 -16.24 -16.76
C ALA A 154 1.06 -15.91 -16.05
N PRO A 155 1.80 -16.94 -15.60
CA PRO A 155 3.10 -16.76 -14.96
C PRO A 155 4.10 -16.04 -15.87
N ILE A 156 4.99 -15.26 -15.25
CA ILE A 156 6.07 -14.59 -15.99
C ILE A 156 7.16 -15.58 -16.39
N ASP A 157 7.86 -15.29 -17.49
CA ASP A 157 8.96 -16.11 -17.98
C ASP A 157 10.07 -16.28 -16.93
N ALA A 158 10.55 -17.52 -16.77
CA ALA A 158 11.53 -17.89 -15.77
C ALA A 158 12.88 -17.15 -15.91
N SER A 159 13.23 -16.67 -17.10
CA SER A 159 14.45 -15.88 -17.34
C SER A 159 14.42 -14.49 -16.68
N LEU A 160 13.23 -13.96 -16.41
CA LEU A 160 13.02 -12.68 -15.74
C LEU A 160 12.98 -12.79 -14.21
N VAL A 161 12.96 -14.03 -13.69
CA VAL A 161 12.89 -14.31 -12.25
C VAL A 161 14.29 -14.50 -11.69
N LYS A 162 14.67 -13.64 -10.75
CA LYS A 162 15.88 -13.83 -9.94
C LYS A 162 15.45 -14.50 -8.65
N GLU A 163 15.63 -15.80 -8.55
CA GLU A 163 15.42 -16.53 -7.30
C GLU A 163 16.40 -16.01 -6.27
N VAL A 164 15.88 -15.26 -5.30
CA VAL A 164 16.69 -14.72 -4.21
C VAL A 164 16.62 -15.70 -3.04
N ASP A 165 17.79 -16.10 -2.55
CA ASP A 165 17.90 -16.92 -1.35
C ASP A 165 17.34 -16.16 -0.12
N ALA A 166 16.68 -16.87 0.79
CA ALA A 166 15.94 -16.28 1.92
C ALA A 166 16.85 -15.43 2.82
N GLU A 167 18.12 -15.80 2.92
CA GLU A 167 19.12 -15.05 3.68
C GLU A 167 19.36 -13.63 3.15
N GLU A 168 19.23 -13.39 1.84
CA GLU A 168 19.46 -12.04 1.28
C GLU A 168 18.24 -11.13 1.44
N LEU A 169 17.07 -11.73 1.66
CA LEU A 169 15.77 -11.06 1.84
C LEU A 169 15.52 -10.61 3.29
N THR A 170 16.07 -11.34 4.27
CA THR A 170 15.95 -11.04 5.71
C THR A 170 17.11 -10.19 6.22
N LYS A 171 18.25 -10.17 5.52
CA LYS A 171 19.37 -9.28 5.85
C LYS A 171 18.92 -7.81 5.68
N PRO A 172 19.00 -6.97 6.73
CA PRO A 172 18.80 -5.54 6.56
C PRO A 172 19.83 -5.08 5.53
N ARG A 173 19.37 -4.47 4.42
CA ARG A 173 20.27 -3.79 3.49
C ARG A 173 20.99 -2.71 4.27
N GLY A 174 22.18 -3.03 4.77
CA GLY A 174 23.02 -2.13 5.52
C GLY A 174 23.16 -0.85 4.72
N ARG A 175 22.71 0.26 5.32
CA ARG A 175 22.95 1.62 4.84
C ARG A 175 24.44 1.72 4.55
N GLY A 176 24.81 1.65 3.27
CA GLY A 176 26.18 1.72 2.80
C GLY A 176 26.77 3.06 3.18
N ARG A 177 27.31 3.14 4.39
CA ARG A 177 28.17 4.25 4.83
C ARG A 177 29.46 4.05 4.07
N GLY A 178 29.71 4.93 3.09
CA GLY A 178 30.84 4.87 2.18
C GLY A 178 32.14 4.53 2.91
N LYS A 179 32.63 3.31 2.67
CA LYS A 179 33.95 2.87 3.09
C LYS A 179 34.92 3.35 2.02
N GLY A 180 35.35 4.61 2.14
CA GLY A 180 36.50 5.13 1.42
C GLY A 180 37.70 4.23 1.69
N ARG A 181 37.99 3.34 0.75
CA ARG A 181 39.16 2.47 0.74
C ARG A 181 40.37 3.37 0.52
N GLY A 182 41.19 3.53 1.55
CA GLY A 182 42.60 3.82 1.35
C GLY A 182 43.24 2.72 0.50
N LYS A 183 44.02 3.13 -0.50
CA LYS A 183 45.18 2.41 -1.05
C LYS A 183 45.87 3.30 -2.09
N GLY A 184 47.16 3.60 -1.88
CA GLY A 184 47.98 4.18 -2.94
C GLY A 184 49.22 4.92 -2.44
N ALA A 185 50.24 4.16 -2.06
CA ALA A 185 51.58 4.64 -1.73
C ALA A 185 52.26 5.33 -2.93
N GLY A 186 53.15 6.29 -2.67
CA GLY A 186 54.12 6.71 -3.68
C GLY A 186 54.86 8.02 -3.43
N LYS A 187 56.17 7.87 -3.14
CA LYS A 187 57.27 8.79 -3.48
C LYS A 187 57.58 9.94 -2.53
N GLY A 188 58.61 9.70 -1.71
CA GLY A 188 59.27 10.73 -0.92
C GLY A 188 60.05 11.73 -1.77
N LYS A 189 60.39 12.86 -1.13
CA LYS A 189 61.57 13.66 -1.44
C LYS A 189 61.88 14.53 -0.22
N GLY A 190 63.03 14.30 0.38
CA GLY A 190 63.54 15.14 1.46
C GLY A 190 64.03 16.51 0.96
N LYS A 191 64.08 17.46 1.90
CA LYS A 191 64.85 18.71 1.98
C LYS A 191 64.11 19.56 3.03
N GLY A 192 64.63 20.00 4.16
CA GLY A 192 66.01 20.14 4.64
C GLY A 192 66.10 21.53 5.30
N LYS A 193 66.71 21.60 6.49
CA LYS A 193 67.21 22.81 7.18
C LYS A 193 66.13 23.83 7.60
N ASP A 194 66.25 24.66 8.63
CA ASP A 194 67.38 25.14 9.40
C ASP A 194 66.90 25.66 10.79
N LYS A 195 67.86 26.13 11.57
CA LYS A 195 67.88 26.54 12.98
C LYS A 195 66.92 27.69 13.35
N GLY A 196 66.59 27.80 14.64
CA GLY A 196 65.98 29.02 15.17
C GLY A 196 65.78 29.04 16.69
N LYS A 197 66.83 29.43 17.40
CA LYS A 197 66.96 29.66 18.85
C LYS A 197 66.16 30.92 19.28
N GLY A 198 65.50 30.93 20.45
CA GLY A 198 64.96 32.19 21.00
C GLY A 198 64.22 32.10 22.34
N LYS A 199 64.91 32.47 23.43
CA LYS A 199 64.36 32.80 24.76
C LYS A 199 63.46 34.06 24.70
N GLY A 200 62.49 34.17 25.61
CA GLY A 200 61.91 35.47 25.97
C GLY A 200 60.86 35.34 27.07
N LYS A 201 61.19 35.80 28.28
CA LYS A 201 60.26 36.02 29.40
C LYS A 201 59.36 37.24 29.10
N GLY A 202 58.14 37.20 29.63
CA GLY A 202 57.22 38.33 29.79
C GLY A 202 56.05 37.84 30.62
#